data_AF-A0A9X1ZP24-F1
#
_entry.id   AF-A0A9X1ZP24-F1
#
_cell.length_a   1.000
_cell.length_b   1.000
_cell.length_c   1.000
_cell.angle_alpha   90.00
_cell.angle_beta   90.00
_cell.angle_gamma   90.00
#
_symmetry.space_group_name_H-M   'P 1'
#
loop_
_entity.id
_entity.type
_entity.pdbx_description
1 polymer ?
#
loop_
_entity_poly.entity_id
_entity_poly.type
_entity_poly.pdbx_seq_one_letter_code
_entity_poly.pdbx_strand_id
1 'polypeptide(L)' 'MSREIVEVYADWQPIEAPLLIGQLAYSDSSRGGVFSFTYDKAFLTSAYRLQIDPILTLPPGVGSERHS' A
#
# COMPACT_ATOMS: atom_id res chain seq x y z
N MET A 1 -17.52 -16.43 0.25
CA MET A 1 -16.41 -15.52 -0.08
C MET A 1 -16.40 -14.45 1.01
N SER A 2 -15.62 -14.63 2.07
CA SER A 2 -15.34 -13.58 3.05
C SER A 2 -14.13 -12.79 2.57
N ARG A 3 -14.18 -11.48 2.70
CA ARG A 3 -13.04 -10.59 2.47
C ARG A 3 -12.78 -9.84 3.76
N GLU A 4 -11.59 -10.04 4.31
CA GLU A 4 -11.15 -9.33 5.51
C GLU A 4 -10.18 -8.23 5.08
N ILE A 5 -10.35 -7.05 5.64
CA ILE A 5 -9.52 -5.88 5.36
C ILE A 5 -8.98 -5.35 6.67
N VAL A 6 -7.67 -5.19 6.72
CA VAL A 6 -6.95 -4.59 7.84
C VAL A 6 -6.23 -3.34 7.34
N GLU A 7 -6.39 -2.23 8.05
CA GLU A 7 -5.69 -1.00 7.77
C GLU A 7 -4.29 -1.03 8.39
N VAL A 8 -3.29 -0.55 7.64
CA VAL A 8 -1.89 -0.51 8.07
C VAL A 8 -1.45 0.94 8.21
N TYR A 9 -0.96 1.31 9.39
CA TYR A 9 -0.57 2.67 9.74
C TYR A 9 0.94 2.78 10.01
N ALA A 10 1.51 3.94 9.67
CA ALA A 10 2.87 4.34 9.99
C ALA A 10 2.83 5.26 11.22
N ASP A 11 3.68 4.96 12.20
CA ASP A 11 3.83 5.78 13.42
C ASP A 11 5.31 5.87 13.83
N TRP A 12 6.13 6.39 12.93
CA TRP A 12 7.57 6.61 13.15
C TRP A 12 7.92 8.09 13.05
N GLN A 13 9.02 8.52 13.66
CA GLN A 13 9.45 9.91 13.55
C GLN A 13 9.94 10.23 12.13
N PRO A 14 9.60 11.40 11.53
CA PRO A 14 8.94 12.55 12.15
C PRO A 14 7.45 12.67 11.79
N ILE A 15 6.69 11.57 11.75
CA ILE A 15 5.23 11.60 11.58
C ILE A 15 4.61 12.03 12.93
N GLU A 16 3.78 13.07 12.91
CA GLU A 16 3.18 13.65 14.13
C GLU A 16 1.95 12.87 14.63
N ALA A 17 1.26 12.15 13.73
CA ALA A 17 0.11 11.32 14.04
C ALA A 17 0.04 10.12 13.09
N PRO A 18 -0.49 8.95 13.52
CA PRO A 18 -0.53 7.74 12.71
C PRO A 18 -1.05 8.00 11.29
N LEU A 19 -0.23 7.71 10.29
CA LEU A 19 -0.53 7.93 8.88
C LEU A 19 -0.97 6.62 8.23
N LEU A 20 -2.14 6.59 7.63
CA LEU A 20 -2.61 5.40 6.89
C LEU A 20 -1.69 5.13 5.71
N ILE A 21 -1.04 3.96 5.71
CA ILE A 21 -0.15 3.54 4.64
C ILE A 21 -0.89 2.80 3.53
N GLY A 22 -1.91 2.02 3.90
CA GLY A 22 -2.63 1.17 2.97
C GLY A 22 -3.48 0.11 3.65
N GLN A 23 -3.95 -0.83 2.86
CA GLN A 23 -4.86 -1.90 3.29
C GLN A 23 -4.29 -3.26 2.91
N LEU A 24 -4.23 -4.16 3.89
CA LEU A 24 -3.98 -5.58 3.70
C LEU A 24 -5.34 -6.30 3.61
N ALA A 25 -5.59 -6.94 2.48
CA ALA A 25 -6.80 -7.70 2.24
C ALA A 25 -6.50 -9.19 2.14
N TYR A 26 -7.26 -9.99 2.87
CA TYR A 26 -7.33 -11.44 2.69
C TYR A 26 -8.62 -11.81 1.94
N SER A 27 -8.47 -12.63 0.91
CA SER A 27 -9.60 -13.17 0.15
C SER A 27 -9.51 -14.69 0.14
N ASP A 28 -10.50 -15.33 0.74
CA ASP A 28 -10.62 -16.78 0.71
C ASP A 28 -11.30 -17.21 -0.61
N SER A 29 -10.61 -18.04 -1.39
CA SER A 29 -11.09 -18.53 -2.69
C SER A 29 -11.07 -20.06 -2.72
N SER A 30 -11.81 -20.65 -3.66
CA SER A 30 -11.83 -22.11 -3.84
C SER A 30 -10.46 -22.70 -4.24
N ARG A 31 -9.48 -21.86 -4.59
CA ARG A 31 -8.09 -22.25 -4.92
C ARG A 31 -7.11 -21.97 -3.77
N GLY A 32 -7.60 -21.53 -2.61
CA GLY A 32 -6.81 -21.12 -1.45
C GLY A 32 -6.97 -19.63 -1.12
N GLY A 33 -6.46 -19.25 0.05
CA GLY A 33 -6.45 -17.88 0.55
C GLY A 33 -5.35 -17.03 -0.09
N VAL A 34 -5.70 -15.81 -0.51
CA VAL A 34 -4.77 -14.85 -1.10
C VAL A 34 -4.69 -13.60 -0.25
N PHE A 35 -3.48 -13.18 0.07
CA PHE A 35 -3.19 -11.86 0.65
C PHE A 35 -2.83 -10.87 -0.46
N SER A 36 -3.34 -9.65 -0.35
CA SER A 36 -3.03 -8.54 -1.25
C SER A 36 -2.86 -7.26 -0.46
N PHE A 37 -1.94 -6.41 -0.88
CA PHE A 37 -1.71 -5.11 -0.25
C PHE A 37 -1.95 -3.99 -1.25
N THR A 38 -2.64 -2.94 -0.81
CA THR A 38 -2.90 -1.74 -1.62
C THR A 38 -2.44 -0.51 -0.84
N TYR A 39 -1.51 0.25 -1.40
CA TYR A 39 -1.05 1.50 -0.82
C TYR A 39 -2.14 2.57 -0.87
N ASP A 40 -2.22 3.38 0.18
CA ASP A 40 -3.02 4.59 0.22
C ASP A 40 -2.40 5.67 -0.68
N LYS A 41 -3.25 6.41 -1.39
CA LYS A 41 -2.78 7.42 -2.35
C LYS A 41 -2.14 8.60 -1.65
N ALA A 42 -2.68 9.05 -0.52
CA ALA A 42 -2.12 10.16 0.23
C ALA A 42 -0.73 9.79 0.77
N PHE A 43 -0.55 8.56 1.26
CA PHE A 43 0.76 8.04 1.66
C PHE A 43 1.78 8.05 0.51
N LEU A 44 1.41 7.54 -0.69
CA LEU A 44 2.30 7.51 -1.86
C LEU A 44 2.76 8.91 -2.30
N THR A 45 1.92 9.92 -2.10
CA THR A 45 2.23 11.32 -2.42
C THR A 45 2.91 12.09 -1.28
N SER A 46 3.02 11.49 -0.10
CA SER A 46 3.59 12.14 1.08
C SER A 46 5.12 12.16 1.06
N ALA A 47 5.72 13.02 1.88
CA ALA A 47 7.16 13.03 2.14
C ALA A 47 7.65 11.74 2.85
N TYR A 48 6.72 10.98 3.43
CA TYR A 48 6.98 9.75 4.19
C TYR A 48 6.87 8.49 3.33
N ARG A 49 6.72 8.63 2.00
CA ARG A 49 6.64 7.50 1.08
C ARG A 49 7.86 6.58 1.30
N LEU A 50 7.59 5.39 1.80
CA LEU A 50 8.58 4.37 2.05
C LEU A 50 8.05 3.06 1.50
N GLN A 51 8.91 2.33 0.79
CA GLN A 51 8.59 0.96 0.44
C GLN A 51 8.71 0.12 1.72
N ILE A 52 7.57 -0.33 2.24
CA ILE A 52 7.51 -1.07 3.51
C ILE A 52 8.06 -2.49 3.35
N ASP A 53 7.96 -3.04 2.14
CA ASP A 53 8.42 -4.39 1.82
C ASP A 53 9.07 -4.41 0.41
N PRO A 54 10.29 -4.97 0.26
CA PRO A 54 10.98 -5.09 -1.03
C PRO A 54 10.17 -5.82 -2.12
N ILE A 55 9.32 -6.77 -1.74
CA ILE A 55 8.45 -7.56 -2.61
C ILE A 55 7.14 -6.81 -2.93
N LEU A 56 6.68 -5.92 -2.06
CA LEU A 56 5.56 -5.00 -2.34
C LEU A 56 6.07 -3.79 -3.12
N THR A 57 6.52 -4.05 -4.34
CA THR A 57 7.06 -3.03 -5.25
C THR A 57 6.07 -1.88 -5.35
N LEU A 58 6.51 -0.67 -4.99
CA LEU A 58 5.73 0.53 -5.25
C LEU A 58 5.50 0.59 -6.77
N PRO A 59 4.25 0.70 -7.26
CA PRO A 59 4.05 0.87 -8.68
C PRO A 59 4.84 2.11 -9.12
N PRO A 60 5.66 2.02 -10.18
CA PRO A 60 6.39 3.18 -10.67
C PRO A 60 5.35 4.25 -10.99
N GLY A 61 5.45 5.39 -10.29
CA GLY A 61 4.57 6.51 -10.55
C GLY A 61 4.56 6.78 -12.05
N VAL A 62 3.38 6.94 -12.64
CA VAL A 62 3.21 7.20 -14.07
C VAL A 62 4.03 8.43 -14.45
N GLY A 63 5.25 8.18 -14.90
CA GLY A 63 6.15 9.18 -15.44
C GLY A 63 5.68 9.46 -16.84
N SER A 64 5.00 10.60 -16.99
CA SER A 64 4.77 11.35 -18.24
C SER A 64 5.47 10.73 -19.45
N GLU A 65 4.69 10.09 -20.33
CA GLU A 65 5.11 9.76 -21.69
C GLU A 65 5.62 11.04 -22.35
N ARG A 66 6.93 11.15 -22.49
CA ARG A 66 7.52 12.13 -23.39
C ARG A 66 7.37 11.57 -24.80
N HIS A 67 6.39 12.11 -25.51
CA HIS A 67 6.34 12.07 -26.97
C HIS A 67 7.64 12.68 -27.53
N SER A 68 8.35 11.92 -28.36
CA SER A 68 9.19 12.41 -29.46
C SER A 68 9.31 11.31 -30.49
#